data_AF-A0A269PSX1-F1
#
_entry.id   AF-A0A269PSX1-F1
#
_cell.length_a   1.000
_cell.length_b   1.000
_cell.length_c   1.000
_cell.angle_alpha   90.00
_cell.angle_beta   90.00
_cell.angle_gamma   90.00
#
_symmetry.space_group_name_H-M   'P 1'
#
loop_
_entity.id
_entity.type
_entity.pdbx_description
1 polymer ?
#
loop_
_entity_poly.entity_id
_entity_poly.type
_entity_poly.pdbx_seq_one_letter_code
_entity_poly.pdbx_strand_id
1 'polypeptide(L)'
;MAGQRKRVTDTIFRTFAIQDKYVITRKDLCSIANSFSKPSSTIPFDEINSLQEALDSFEKNILKDLYIEFSSTRKLANRLGVCNATISIK
;
A
#
# COMPACT_ATOMS: atom_id res chain seq x y z
N MET A 1 0.88 -0.70 25.46
CA MET A 1 1.75 -1.92 25.52
C MET A 1 1.06 -3.22 25.07
N ALA A 2 -0.25 -3.43 25.30
CA ALA A 2 -0.92 -4.70 24.92
C ALA A 2 -1.15 -4.89 23.40
N GLY A 3 -1.27 -3.79 22.63
CA GLY A 3 -1.58 -3.85 21.20
C GLY A 3 -0.45 -4.42 20.33
N GLN A 4 0.82 -4.22 20.69
CA GLN A 4 1.95 -4.73 19.91
C GLN A 4 2.06 -6.25 19.98
N ARG A 5 1.84 -6.85 21.16
CA ARG A 5 1.87 -8.31 21.33
C ARG A 5 0.74 -8.97 20.54
N LYS A 6 -0.48 -8.40 20.63
CA LYS A 6 -1.65 -8.89 19.88
C LYS A 6 -1.43 -8.84 18.37
N ARG A 7 -0.78 -7.79 17.85
CA ARG A 7 -0.45 -7.69 16.42
C ARG A 7 0.52 -8.78 15.98
N VAL A 8 1.57 -9.04 16.76
CA VAL A 8 2.55 -10.08 16.44
C VAL A 8 1.91 -11.47 16.46
N THR A 9 1.11 -11.77 17.48
CA THR A 9 0.42 -13.06 17.59
C THR A 9 -0.55 -13.27 16.44
N ASP A 10 -1.34 -12.25 16.09
CA ASP A 10 -2.27 -12.34 14.96
C ASP A 10 -1.54 -12.60 13.65
N THR A 11 -0.41 -11.91 13.39
CA THR A 11 0.38 -12.14 12.20
C THR A 11 0.88 -13.58 12.14
N ILE A 12 1.40 -14.11 13.26
CA ILE A 12 1.90 -15.50 13.35
C ILE A 12 0.78 -16.50 13.06
N PHE A 13 -0.36 -16.40 13.75
CA PHE A 13 -1.48 -17.32 13.57
C PHE A 13 -2.03 -17.27 12.15
N ARG A 14 -2.11 -16.08 11.54
CA ARG A 14 -2.56 -15.93 10.16
C ARG A 14 -1.56 -16.53 9.17
N THR A 15 -0.24 -16.39 9.38
CA THR A 15 0.75 -17.10 8.56
C THR A 15 0.52 -18.60 8.56
N PHE A 16 0.28 -19.20 9.72
CA PHE A 16 -0.01 -20.63 9.82
C PHE A 16 -1.34 -21.02 9.16
N ALA A 17 -2.36 -20.16 9.24
CA ALA A 17 -3.66 -20.45 8.66
C ALA A 17 -3.68 -20.34 7.11
N ILE A 18 -2.79 -19.53 6.53
CA ILE A 18 -2.80 -19.21 5.09
C ILE A 18 -1.74 -20.02 4.31
N GLN A 19 -0.62 -20.37 4.93
CA GLN A 19 0.47 -21.08 4.25
C GLN A 19 0.36 -22.58 4.46
N ASP A 20 0.18 -23.32 3.36
CA ASP A 20 0.34 -24.78 3.30
C ASP A 20 1.82 -25.17 3.20
N LYS A 21 2.66 -24.65 4.10
CA LYS A 21 4.11 -24.95 4.14
C LYS A 21 4.52 -25.35 5.55
N TYR A 22 5.37 -26.37 5.62
CA TYR A 22 5.95 -26.84 6.88
C TYR A 22 7.02 -25.89 7.46
N VAL A 23 7.63 -25.05 6.61
CA VAL A 23 8.65 -24.06 7.00
C VAL A 23 8.20 -22.67 6.58
N ILE A 24 7.98 -21.80 7.58
CA ILE A 24 7.61 -20.40 7.37
C ILE A 24 8.89 -19.57 7.23
N THR A 25 9.02 -18.86 6.11
CA THR A 25 10.16 -17.98 5.85
C THR A 25 9.77 -16.52 6.13
N ARG A 26 10.77 -15.65 6.34
CA ARG A 26 10.58 -14.20 6.52
C ARG A 26 9.73 -13.56 5.42
N LYS A 27 9.80 -14.06 4.18
CA LYS A 27 8.99 -13.58 3.05
C LYS A 27 7.49 -13.81 3.26
N ASP A 28 7.10 -14.94 3.84
CA ASP A 28 5.70 -15.30 4.09
C ASP A 28 5.09 -14.41 5.18
N LEU A 29 5.85 -14.14 6.25
CA LEU A 29 5.47 -13.20 7.31
C LEU A 29 5.31 -11.76 6.79
N CYS A 30 6.22 -11.32 5.91
CA CYS A 30 6.17 -9.97 5.32
C CYS A 30 4.96 -9.81 4.40
N SER A 31 4.64 -10.83 3.60
CA SER A 31 3.47 -10.83 2.73
C SER A 31 2.16 -10.66 3.53
N ILE A 32 2.01 -11.38 4.63
CA ILE A 32 0.82 -11.30 5.47
C ILE A 32 0.79 -10.00 6.28
N ALA A 33 1.91 -9.55 6.84
CA ALA A 33 1.97 -8.26 7.50
C ALA A 33 1.57 -7.10 6.57
N ASN A 34 1.98 -7.15 5.30
CA ASN A 34 1.69 -6.10 4.32
C ASN A 34 0.27 -6.21 3.75
N SER A 35 -0.30 -7.40 3.61
CA SER A 35 -1.68 -7.59 3.13
C SER A 35 -2.73 -6.94 4.04
N PHE A 36 -2.42 -6.78 5.34
CA PHE A 36 -3.30 -6.16 6.33
C PHE A 36 -2.87 -4.74 6.74
N SER A 37 -1.78 -4.22 6.17
CA SER A 37 -1.54 -2.78 6.15
C SER A 37 -2.59 -2.19 5.22
N LYS A 38 -3.78 -1.88 5.78
CA LYS A 38 -4.78 -1.07 5.08
C LYS A 38 -4.03 0.10 4.43
N PRO A 39 -4.14 0.31 3.10
CA PRO A 39 -3.69 1.58 2.54
C PRO A 39 -4.44 2.65 3.32
N SER A 40 -3.72 3.52 4.04
CA SER A 40 -4.29 4.45 5.02
C SER A 40 -5.05 5.62 4.38
N SER A 41 -5.57 5.41 3.17
CA SER A 41 -6.08 6.44 2.28
C SER A 41 -7.28 5.94 1.47
N THR A 42 -8.07 5.02 2.02
CA THR A 42 -9.39 4.75 1.45
C THR A 42 -10.29 5.93 1.78
N ILE A 43 -10.46 6.85 0.83
CA ILE A 43 -11.51 7.88 0.89
C ILE A 43 -12.84 7.12 0.97
N PRO A 44 -13.72 7.43 1.93
CA PRO A 44 -15.00 6.75 2.04
C PRO A 44 -15.75 6.91 0.71
N PHE A 45 -16.24 5.80 0.15
CA PHE A 45 -16.95 5.78 -1.12
C PHE A 45 -18.16 6.75 -1.16
N ASP A 46 -18.71 7.09 0.01
CA ASP A 46 -19.82 8.03 0.18
C ASP A 46 -19.47 9.49 -0.16
N GLU A 47 -18.18 9.84 -0.30
CA GLU A 47 -17.72 11.19 -0.64
C GLU A 47 -17.38 11.36 -2.14
N ILE A 48 -17.50 10.30 -2.94
CA ILE A 48 -17.09 10.29 -4.35
C ILE A 48 -18.29 10.62 -5.24
N ASN A 49 -18.35 11.83 -5.77
CA ASN A 49 -19.49 12.30 -6.58
C ASN A 49 -19.35 11.94 -8.07
N SER A 50 -18.15 11.61 -8.54
CA SER A 50 -17.90 11.24 -9.93
C SER A 50 -16.76 10.24 -10.10
N LEU A 51 -16.80 9.47 -11.19
CA LEU A 51 -15.74 8.53 -11.54
C LEU A 51 -14.39 9.23 -11.74
N GLN A 52 -14.40 10.44 -12.30
CA GLN A 52 -13.19 11.22 -12.51
C GLN A 52 -12.55 11.61 -11.17
N GLU A 53 -13.35 12.05 -10.21
CA GLU A 53 -12.90 12.41 -8.85
C GLU A 53 -12.36 11.20 -8.08
N ALA A 54 -12.97 10.02 -8.27
CA ALA A 54 -12.50 8.76 -7.71
C ALA A 54 -11.09 8.42 -8.23
N LEU A 55 -10.89 8.55 -9.54
CA LEU A 55 -9.62 8.25 -10.21
C LEU A 55 -8.54 9.23 -9.79
N ASP A 56 -8.82 10.53 -9.81
CA ASP A 56 -7.86 11.57 -9.43
C ASP A 56 -7.39 11.38 -7.98
N SER A 57 -8.32 11.01 -7.10
CA SER A 57 -8.01 10.79 -5.69
C SER A 57 -7.21 9.50 -5.45
N PHE A 58 -7.55 8.42 -6.16
CA PHE A 58 -6.81 7.17 -6.14
C PHE A 58 -5.37 7.36 -6.64
N GLU A 59 -5.20 8.07 -7.75
CA GLU A 59 -3.90 8.38 -8.32
C GLU A 59 -3.05 9.24 -7.38
N LYS A 60 -3.63 10.27 -6.75
CA LYS A 60 -2.94 11.08 -5.74
C LYS A 60 -2.46 10.25 -4.56
N ASN A 61 -3.27 9.30 -4.11
CA ASN A 61 -2.88 8.43 -2.99
C ASN A 61 -1.74 7.48 -3.37
N ILE A 62 -1.80 6.87 -4.55
CA ILE A 62 -0.69 6.06 -5.08
C ILE A 62 0.59 6.90 -5.22
N LEU A 63 0.48 8.11 -5.78
CA LEU A 63 1.64 8.98 -5.95
C LEU A 63 2.26 9.37 -4.60
N LYS A 64 1.46 9.68 -3.58
CA LYS A 64 1.95 9.96 -2.22
C LYS A 64 2.76 8.79 -1.65
N ASP A 65 2.24 7.56 -1.76
CA ASP A 65 2.93 6.38 -1.26
C ASP A 65 4.23 6.12 -2.04
N LEU A 66 4.20 6.31 -3.36
CA LEU A 66 5.39 6.16 -4.20
C LEU A 66 6.44 7.26 -3.98
N TYR A 67 6.04 8.49 -3.63
CA TYR A 67 6.98 9.56 -3.27
C TYR A 67 7.76 9.25 -1.99
N ILE A 68 7.19 8.49 -1.06
CA ILE A 68 7.88 8.05 0.16
C ILE A 68 9.03 7.09 -0.21
N GLU A 69 8.83 6.22 -1.18
CA GLU A 69 9.87 5.28 -1.65
C GLU A 69 10.83 5.90 -2.70
N PHE A 70 10.35 6.88 -3.47
CA PHE A 70 11.08 7.50 -4.58
C PHE A 70 10.97 9.03 -4.53
N SER A 71 11.82 9.66 -3.71
CA SER A 71 11.83 11.11 -3.46
C SER A 71 12.09 12.02 -4.67
N SER A 72 12.48 11.46 -5.82
CA SER A 72 12.69 12.22 -7.05
C SER A 72 11.56 11.98 -8.04
N THR A 73 10.81 13.05 -8.34
CA THR A 73 9.75 13.08 -9.37
C THR A 73 10.22 12.51 -10.70
N ARG A 74 11.47 12.79 -11.07
CA ARG A 74 12.10 12.27 -12.30
C ARG A 74 12.35 10.76 -12.26
N LYS A 75 12.75 10.21 -11.11
CA LYS A 75 12.92 8.75 -10.95
C LYS A 75 11.58 8.03 -10.96
N LEU A 76 10.55 8.66 -10.37
CA LEU A 76 9.18 8.15 -10.38
C LEU A 76 8.57 8.16 -11.79
N ALA A 77 8.76 9.25 -12.54
CA ALA A 77 8.35 9.41 -13.94
C ALA A 77 8.91 8.30 -14.83
N ASN A 78 10.22 8.05 -14.73
CA ASN A 78 10.87 6.99 -15.50
C ASN A 78 10.36 5.58 -15.14
N ARG A 79 9.96 5.34 -13.88
CA ARG A 79 9.40 4.05 -13.42
C ARG A 79 7.98 3.81 -13.92
N LEU A 80 7.17 4.87 -13.92
CA LEU A 80 5.78 4.82 -14.35
C LEU A 80 5.63 4.95 -15.88
N GLY A 81 6.72 5.24 -16.61
CA GLY A 81 6.71 5.39 -18.07
C GLY A 81 6.01 6.66 -18.55
N VAL A 82 5.91 7.68 -17.69
CA VAL A 82 5.18 8.93 -17.94
C VAL A 82 6.11 10.12 -17.93
N CYS A 83 5.71 11.21 -18.59
CA CYS A 83 6.47 12.45 -18.61
C CYS A 83 6.54 13.07 -17.21
N ASN A 84 7.67 13.70 -16.86
CA ASN A 84 7.84 14.37 -15.56
C ASN A 84 6.74 15.42 -15.29
N ALA A 85 6.33 16.16 -16.33
CA ALA A 85 5.24 17.13 -16.25
C ALA A 85 3.90 16.50 -15.82
N THR A 86 3.62 15.26 -16.23
CA THR A 86 2.37 14.56 -15.90
C THR A 86 2.27 14.24 -14.41
N ILE A 87 3.41 14.00 -13.74
CA ILE A 87 3.45 13.78 -12.30
C ILE A 87 3.43 15.11 -11.53
N SER A 88 3.99 16.18 -12.09
CA SER A 88 3.98 17.51 -11.46
C SER A 88 2.62 18.22 -11.52
N ILE A 89 1.76 17.84 -12.46
CA ILE A 89 0.42 18.43 -12.64
C ILE A 89 -0.63 17.75 -11.74
N LYS A 90 -0.38 16.50 -11.31
CA LYS A 90 -1.31 15.71 -10.48
C LYS A 90 -1.09 15.93 -8.98
#